data_AF-A0A537PPZ4-F1
#
_entry.id   AF-A0A537PPZ4-F1
#
_cell.length_a   1.000
_cell.length_b   1.000
_cell.length_c   1.000
_cell.angle_alpha   90.00
_cell.angle_beta   90.00
_cell.angle_gamma   90.00
#
_symmetry.space_group_name_H-M   'P 1'
#
loop_
_entity.id
_entity.type
_entity.pdbx_description
1 polymer ?
#
loop_
_entity_poly.entity_id
_entity_poly.type
_entity_poly.pdbx_seq_one_letter_code
_entity_poly.pdbx_strand_id
1 'polypeptide(L)'
;MISAPAAGPQAVAAGPSITGAPVTTRSTDGRGLAEVKVAGATLVVYAAKDGQVALDGEGGNSPFAVAVVERLVMPGIEINKMFRLVRDDVMEATAGRQEPFTYGSLPGKEDFYFVER
;
A
#
# COMPACT_ATOMS: atom_id res chain seq x y z
N MET A 1 -55.41 9.35 -26.60
CA MET A 1 -54.15 8.93 -27.24
C MET A 1 -53.03 9.53 -26.39
N ILE A 2 -52.78 8.95 -25.21
CA ILE A 2 -51.83 7.88 -24.85
C ILE A 2 -50.38 8.39 -24.74
N SER A 3 -49.99 8.53 -23.46
CA SER A 3 -48.66 8.76 -22.92
C SER A 3 -47.79 7.51 -22.98
N ALA A 4 -46.49 7.77 -22.84
CA ALA A 4 -45.33 6.87 -22.81
C ALA A 4 -45.37 5.75 -21.74
N PRO A 5 -44.53 4.70 -21.90
CA PRO A 5 -44.61 3.44 -21.16
C PRO A 5 -43.67 3.36 -19.94
N ALA A 6 -44.03 2.52 -18.98
CA ALA A 6 -43.18 2.02 -17.90
C ALA A 6 -42.93 0.51 -18.12
N ALA A 7 -41.67 0.08 -18.06
CA ALA A 7 -41.25 -1.31 -18.20
C ALA A 7 -40.91 -1.92 -16.83
N GLY A 8 -41.60 -3.01 -16.49
CA GLY A 8 -41.20 -3.98 -15.47
C GLY A 8 -40.39 -5.15 -16.07
N PRO A 9 -39.88 -6.06 -15.23
CA PRO A 9 -38.53 -6.61 -15.33
C PRO A 9 -38.47 -7.99 -16.00
N GLN A 10 -37.31 -8.39 -16.53
CA GLN A 10 -36.99 -9.81 -16.74
C GLN A 10 -35.50 -10.11 -16.52
N ALA A 11 -35.28 -11.16 -15.73
CA ALA A 11 -34.00 -11.81 -15.49
C ALA A 11 -33.53 -12.56 -16.74
N VAL A 12 -32.21 -12.60 -16.97
CA VAL A 12 -31.59 -13.56 -17.88
C VAL A 12 -30.30 -14.12 -17.29
N ALA A 13 -30.23 -15.44 -17.32
CA ALA A 13 -29.16 -16.28 -16.82
C ALA A 13 -28.03 -16.45 -17.85
N ALA A 14 -26.84 -16.76 -17.30
CA ALA A 14 -25.76 -17.62 -17.79
C ALA A 14 -25.46 -17.78 -19.31
N GLY A 15 -24.19 -17.51 -19.65
CA GLY A 15 -23.46 -18.02 -20.82
C GLY A 15 -22.89 -16.90 -21.71
N PRO A 16 -21.59 -16.94 -22.07
CA PRO A 16 -21.15 -17.95 -23.04
C PRO A 16 -19.83 -18.65 -22.70
N SER A 17 -19.75 -19.89 -23.18
CA SER A 17 -18.58 -20.74 -23.22
C SER A 17 -17.43 -20.13 -24.04
N ILE A 18 -16.21 -20.20 -23.51
CA ILE A 18 -14.98 -20.12 -24.31
C ILE A 18 -14.24 -21.46 -24.23
N THR A 19 -14.09 -22.08 -25.40
CA THR A 19 -13.28 -23.28 -25.62
C THR A 19 -11.81 -22.88 -25.78
N GLY A 20 -10.91 -23.59 -25.08
CA GLY A 20 -9.54 -23.81 -25.57
C GLY A 20 -8.40 -23.09 -24.87
N ALA A 21 -7.95 -23.62 -23.73
CA ALA A 21 -6.54 -23.73 -23.36
C ALA A 21 -6.41 -24.80 -22.26
N PRO A 22 -5.37 -25.67 -22.27
CA PRO A 22 -5.08 -26.44 -21.08
C PRO A 22 -4.76 -25.46 -19.95
N VAL A 23 -5.54 -25.50 -18.87
CA VAL A 23 -5.11 -24.91 -17.60
C VAL A 23 -3.87 -25.71 -17.20
N THR A 24 -2.70 -25.14 -17.47
CA THR A 24 -1.46 -25.67 -16.91
C THR A 24 -1.53 -25.40 -15.42
N THR A 25 -1.95 -26.40 -14.65
CA THR A 25 -1.65 -26.46 -13.23
C THR A 25 -0.12 -26.39 -13.15
N ARG A 26 0.42 -25.34 -12.52
CA ARG A 26 1.85 -25.34 -12.18
C ARG A 26 2.06 -26.52 -11.23
N SER A 27 2.58 -27.63 -11.74
CA SER A 27 2.87 -28.80 -10.95
C SER A 27 3.84 -28.42 -9.84
N THR A 28 3.54 -28.95 -8.66
CA THR A 28 4.41 -29.09 -7.51
C THR A 28 5.57 -30.03 -7.84
N ASP A 29 6.44 -29.63 -8.77
CA ASP A 29 7.71 -30.30 -8.98
C ASP A 29 8.70 -29.85 -7.91
N GLY A 30 8.57 -30.43 -6.71
CA GLY A 30 9.65 -30.74 -5.76
C GLY A 30 10.55 -29.60 -5.26
N ARG A 31 10.34 -28.38 -5.71
CA ARG A 31 10.95 -27.17 -5.19
C ARG A 31 9.80 -26.44 -4.53
N GLY A 32 9.65 -26.68 -3.23
CA GLY A 32 8.88 -25.79 -2.38
C GLY A 32 9.28 -24.35 -2.66
N LEU A 33 8.42 -23.41 -2.29
CA LEU A 33 8.79 -21.99 -2.25
C LEU A 33 10.17 -21.92 -1.58
N ALA A 34 11.20 -21.51 -2.35
CA ALA A 34 12.51 -21.33 -1.77
C ALA A 34 12.31 -20.39 -0.58
N GLU A 35 12.90 -20.75 0.56
CA GLU A 35 12.92 -19.85 1.71
C GLU A 35 13.36 -18.48 1.19
N VAL A 36 12.45 -17.51 1.22
CA VAL A 36 12.86 -16.12 1.04
C VAL A 36 13.62 -15.82 2.31
N LYS A 37 14.93 -16.10 2.29
CA LYS A 37 15.85 -15.53 3.24
C LYS A 37 15.76 -14.03 3.02
N VAL A 38 14.90 -13.37 3.78
CA VAL A 38 14.99 -11.93 3.99
C VAL A 38 16.26 -11.76 4.84
N ALA A 39 17.41 -11.94 4.19
CA ALA A 39 18.71 -11.67 4.76
C ALA A 39 18.86 -10.16 4.71
N GLY A 40 18.31 -9.46 5.70
CA GLY A 40 18.51 -8.02 5.81
C GLY A 40 17.47 -7.28 6.62
N ALA A 41 17.93 -6.14 7.14
CA ALA A 41 17.16 -5.09 7.76
C ALA A 41 16.16 -4.51 6.73
N THR A 42 14.92 -4.96 6.74
CA THR A 42 13.88 -4.49 5.82
C THR A 42 12.79 -3.76 6.59
N LEU A 43 12.44 -2.56 6.11
CA LEU A 43 11.35 -1.76 6.61
C LEU A 43 10.38 -1.47 5.47
N VAL A 44 9.11 -1.78 5.67
CA VAL A 44 8.03 -1.45 4.72
C VAL A 44 7.12 -0.44 5.40
N VAL A 45 6.98 0.75 4.81
CA VAL A 45 6.14 1.82 5.38
C VAL A 45 5.00 2.11 4.41
N TYR A 46 3.78 1.85 4.83
CA TYR A 46 2.57 2.14 4.07
C TYR A 46 2.01 3.51 4.43
N ALA A 47 1.46 4.21 3.44
CA ALA A 47 0.86 5.51 3.60
C ALA A 47 -0.41 5.49 4.49
N ALA A 48 -1.13 4.36 4.51
CA ALA A 48 -2.32 4.15 5.33
C ALA A 48 -2.33 2.73 5.89
N LYS A 49 -2.86 2.54 7.10
CA LYS A 49 -3.10 1.24 7.71
C LYS A 49 -4.25 0.49 7.03
N ASP A 50 -4.44 -0.77 7.43
CA ASP A 50 -5.55 -1.58 6.97
C ASP A 50 -6.91 -0.91 7.21
N GLY A 51 -7.80 -1.05 6.23
CA GLY A 51 -9.14 -0.44 6.28
C GLY A 51 -9.17 1.08 6.05
N GLN A 52 -8.02 1.74 5.87
CA GLN A 52 -7.94 3.16 5.52
C GLN A 52 -7.48 3.36 4.08
N VAL A 53 -7.88 4.49 3.50
CA VAL A 53 -7.48 4.92 2.16
C VAL A 53 -6.39 5.97 2.29
N ALA A 54 -5.29 5.80 1.55
CA ALA A 54 -4.29 6.85 1.42
C ALA A 54 -4.84 7.99 0.56
N LEU A 55 -4.80 9.20 1.08
CA LEU A 55 -5.25 10.41 0.40
C LEU A 55 -4.19 10.87 -0.60
N ASP A 56 -4.61 11.29 -1.79
CA ASP A 56 -3.72 11.87 -2.80
C ASP A 56 -3.34 13.33 -2.48
N GLY A 57 -4.00 13.95 -1.49
CA GLY A 57 -3.83 15.35 -1.13
C GLY A 57 -4.65 16.30 -2.01
N GLU A 58 -4.54 17.59 -1.74
CA GLU A 58 -5.21 18.65 -2.53
C GLU A 58 -4.30 19.23 -3.62
N GLY A 59 -3.00 18.92 -3.57
CA GLY A 59 -1.98 19.39 -4.52
C GLY A 59 -1.45 18.25 -5.41
N GLY A 60 -0.21 18.40 -5.87
CA GLY A 60 0.43 17.42 -6.76
C GLY A 60 1.02 16.19 -6.07
N ASN A 61 1.01 16.12 -4.73
CA ASN A 61 1.60 15.04 -3.95
C ASN A 61 0.69 14.64 -2.78
N SER A 62 0.73 13.35 -2.41
CA SER A 62 0.04 12.84 -1.23
C SER A 62 0.64 13.39 0.07
N PRO A 63 -0.16 13.51 1.16
CA PRO A 63 0.35 13.93 2.47
C PRO A 63 1.51 13.05 2.96
N PHE A 64 1.46 11.75 2.65
CA PHE A 64 2.55 10.83 2.97
C PHE A 64 3.82 11.14 2.17
N ALA A 65 3.72 11.37 0.87
CA ALA A 65 4.89 11.71 0.05
C ALA A 65 5.52 13.03 0.50
N VAL A 66 4.71 14.04 0.80
CA VAL A 66 5.17 15.34 1.33
C VAL A 66 5.92 15.14 2.65
N ALA A 67 5.31 14.46 3.62
CA ALA A 67 5.93 14.20 4.92
C ALA A 67 7.24 13.40 4.81
N VAL A 68 7.31 12.40 3.93
CA VAL A 68 8.54 11.63 3.72
C VAL A 68 9.66 12.52 3.15
N VAL A 69 9.38 13.34 2.14
CA VAL A 69 10.39 14.21 1.52
C VAL A 69 10.92 15.25 2.52
N GLU A 70 10.03 15.86 3.30
CA GLU A 70 10.41 16.82 4.34
C GLU A 70 11.27 16.17 5.43
N ARG A 71 10.97 14.93 5.82
CA ARG A 71 11.71 14.24 6.87
C ARG A 71 13.02 13.62 6.40
N LEU A 72 13.09 13.21 5.13
CA LEU A 72 14.26 12.55 4.53
C LEU A 72 15.47 13.47 4.41
N VAL A 73 15.25 14.78 4.25
CA VAL A 73 16.33 15.77 4.18
C VAL A 73 16.85 16.20 5.55
N MET A 74 16.25 15.74 6.65
CA MET A 74 16.72 16.10 7.99
C MET A 74 17.90 15.21 8.42
N PRO A 75 19.11 15.76 8.58
CA PRO A 75 20.28 14.97 8.93
C PRO A 75 20.25 14.51 10.40
N GLY A 76 20.92 13.39 10.67
CA GLY A 76 21.18 12.93 12.05
C GLY A 76 19.97 12.32 12.77
N ILE A 77 18.91 11.96 12.06
CA ILE A 77 17.73 11.30 12.62
C ILE A 77 17.72 9.83 12.23
N GLU A 78 17.60 8.98 13.24
CA GLU A 78 17.50 7.53 13.06
C GLU A 78 16.20 7.18 12.29
N ILE A 79 16.27 6.22 11.39
CA ILE A 79 15.19 5.92 10.42
C ILE A 79 13.85 5.53 11.07
N ASN A 80 13.84 4.77 12.17
CA ASN A 80 12.60 4.45 12.88
C ASN A 80 12.01 5.69 13.55
N LYS A 81 12.84 6.59 14.09
CA LYS A 81 12.39 7.90 14.56
C LYS A 81 11.86 8.75 13.42
N MET A 82 12.52 8.77 12.26
CA MET A 82 12.06 9.50 11.08
C MET A 82 10.65 9.07 10.68
N PHE A 83 10.40 7.77 10.55
CA PHE A 83 9.08 7.28 10.15
C PHE A 83 8.00 7.43 11.23
N ARG A 84 8.36 7.48 12.52
CA ARG A 84 7.42 7.92 13.57
C ARG A 84 7.01 9.38 13.38
N LEU A 85 7.95 10.26 13.03
CA LEU A 85 7.65 11.66 12.73
C LEU A 85 6.79 11.79 11.47
N VAL A 86 7.09 11.05 10.39
CA VAL A 86 6.25 10.99 9.18
C VAL A 86 4.81 10.58 9.52
N ARG A 87 4.63 9.60 10.41
CA ARG A 87 3.31 9.19 10.87
C ARG A 87 2.58 10.35 11.56
N ASP A 88 3.25 11.08 12.44
CA ASP A 88 2.65 12.20 13.16
C ASP A 88 2.23 13.32 12.17
N ASP A 89 3.07 13.65 11.19
CA ASP A 89 2.77 14.68 10.19
C ASP A 89 1.57 14.33 9.31
N VAL A 90 1.46 13.06 8.89
CA VAL A 90 0.31 12.60 8.09
C VAL A 90 -0.96 12.60 8.92
N MET A 91 -0.89 12.21 10.19
CA MET A 91 -2.04 12.26 11.09
C MET A 91 -2.53 13.71 11.26
N GLU A 92 -1.61 14.67 11.41
CA GLU A 92 -1.93 16.10 11.50
C GLU A 92 -2.52 16.62 10.19
N ALA A 93 -1.84 16.42 9.06
CA ALA A 93 -2.25 16.92 7.75
C ALA A 93 -3.59 16.36 7.27
N THR A 94 -3.96 15.16 7.74
CA THR A 94 -5.22 14.49 7.35
C THR A 94 -6.30 14.57 8.41
N ALA A 95 -6.09 15.32 9.50
CA ALA A 95 -7.00 15.39 10.65
C ALA A 95 -7.37 13.99 11.19
N GLY A 96 -6.39 13.08 11.21
CA GLY A 96 -6.54 11.69 11.70
C GLY A 96 -7.30 10.74 10.75
N ARG A 97 -7.60 11.16 9.52
CA ARG A 97 -8.29 10.31 8.53
C ARG A 97 -7.40 9.23 7.94
N GLN A 98 -6.08 9.41 8.01
CA GLN A 98 -5.08 8.50 7.49
C GLN A 98 -3.97 8.30 8.51
N GLU A 99 -3.65 7.04 8.80
CA GLU A 99 -2.60 6.62 9.73
C GLU A 99 -1.57 5.76 8.99
N PRO A 100 -0.34 6.25 8.76
CA PRO A 100 0.74 5.43 8.20
C PRO A 100 1.10 4.26 9.12
N PHE A 101 1.46 3.13 8.51
CA PHE A 101 1.82 1.91 9.25
C PHE A 101 3.10 1.27 8.73
N THR A 102 3.93 0.79 9.66
CA THR A 102 5.23 0.21 9.36
C THR A 102 5.24 -1.29 9.66
N TYR A 103 5.74 -2.08 8.73
CA TYR A 103 5.99 -3.51 8.87
C TYR A 103 7.47 -3.83 8.72
N GLY A 104 7.89 -4.89 9.41
CA GLY A 104 9.30 -5.26 9.50
C GLY A 104 10.00 -4.49 10.61
N SER A 105 11.24 -4.85 10.85
CA SER A 105 12.09 -4.24 11.86
C SER A 105 13.53 -4.25 11.40
N LEU A 106 14.23 -3.18 11.75
CA LEU A 106 15.67 -3.10 11.55
C LEU A 106 16.39 -3.67 12.79
N PRO A 107 17.56 -4.30 12.63
CA PRO A 107 18.34 -4.81 13.75
C PRO A 107 18.73 -3.67 14.71
N GLY A 108 18.40 -3.79 16.00
CA GLY A 108 18.72 -2.77 17.00
C GLY A 108 20.18 -2.70 17.45
N LYS A 109 21.10 -3.42 16.78
CA LYS A 109 22.56 -3.31 17.02
C LYS A 109 23.20 -2.20 16.20
N GLU A 110 22.52 -1.73 15.17
CA GLU A 110 22.99 -0.74 14.21
C GLU A 110 21.92 0.35 14.12
N ASP A 111 22.35 1.60 14.07
CA ASP A 111 21.47 2.73 13.82
C ASP A 111 21.57 3.13 12.34
N PHE A 112 20.42 3.33 11.70
CA PHE A 112 20.33 3.66 10.28
C PHE A 112 19.96 5.14 10.12
N TYR A 113 20.73 5.85 9.29
CA TYR A 113 20.55 7.28 9.02
C TYR A 113 20.63 7.55 7.52
N PHE A 114 19.91 8.57 7.06
CA PHE A 114 20.18 9.17 5.77
C PHE A 114 21.40 10.08 5.88
N VAL A 115 22.30 9.98 4.90
CA VAL A 115 23.48 10.83 4.78
C VAL A 115 23.28 11.81 3.64
N GLU A 116 23.60 13.08 3.91
CA GLU A 116 23.63 14.11 2.87
C GLU A 116 24.81 13.80 1.92
N ARG A 117 24.58 13.92 0.61
CA ARG A 117 25.60 13.68 -0.43
C ARG A 117 26.05 14.98 -1.07
#